data_AF-A0A3D5ZSX6-F1
#
_entry.id   AF-A0A3D5ZSX6-F1
#
_cell.length_a   1.000
_cell.length_b   1.000
_cell.length_c   1.000
_cell.angle_alpha   90.00
_cell.angle_beta   90.00
_cell.angle_gamma   90.00
#
_symmetry.space_group_name_H-M   'P 1'
#
loop_
_entity.id
_entity.type
_entity.pdbx_description
1 polymer ?
#
loop_
_entity_poly.entity_id
_entity_poly.type
_entity_poly.pdbx_seq_one_letter_code
_entity_poly.pdbx_strand_id
1 'polypeptide(L)'
;MNFNLSKESVVASRTDIENAFITEYLPSADGDAVKVYLYGLYLSKNIAADVSLAEFSKNVGLELEKITDIFKFWQEFDLVTFTESPFAVTYLPISANYARARKYKPEKYTEFCSMLQNLFPSRAIGINEYTEYFNIMEIYSISQDAMLMIVKYCIDKKGEDISYRYISKVAKDFGSRGLTTCENVEAELNKYVTKTADIEK
;
A
#
# COMPACT_ATOMS: atom_id res chain seq x y z
N MET A 1 -28.24 28.98 2.29
CA MET A 1 -27.45 29.80 3.25
C MET A 1 -26.04 29.25 3.17
N ASN A 2 -25.06 30.06 2.73
CA ASN A 2 -23.70 29.59 2.49
C ASN A 2 -22.78 30.21 3.53
N PHE A 3 -22.03 29.38 4.25
CA PHE A 3 -21.05 29.82 5.25
C PHE A 3 -19.67 29.65 4.64
N ASN A 4 -18.91 30.74 4.50
CA ASN A 4 -17.58 30.74 3.91
C ASN A 4 -16.61 31.50 4.83
N LEU A 5 -15.36 31.05 4.87
CA LEU A 5 -14.26 31.80 5.47
C LEU A 5 -13.80 32.91 4.51
N SER A 6 -13.23 34.00 5.05
CA SER A 6 -12.57 35.00 4.21
C SER A 6 -11.27 34.43 3.63
N LYS A 7 -10.77 35.01 2.54
CA LYS A 7 -9.50 34.57 1.93
C LYS A 7 -8.34 34.71 2.91
N GLU A 8 -8.33 35.76 3.72
CA GLU A 8 -7.33 36.01 4.76
C GLU A 8 -7.38 34.93 5.84
N SER A 9 -8.59 34.51 6.25
CA SER A 9 -8.76 33.40 7.19
C SER A 9 -8.29 32.06 6.61
N VAL A 10 -8.49 31.81 5.32
CA VAL A 10 -7.95 30.62 4.64
C VAL A 10 -6.42 30.67 4.57
N VAL A 11 -5.82 31.82 4.27
CA VAL A 11 -4.36 32.00 4.23
C VAL A 11 -3.74 31.85 5.63
N ALA A 12 -4.41 32.31 6.68
CA ALA A 12 -3.96 32.15 8.06
C ALA A 12 -4.20 30.75 8.65
N SER A 13 -4.91 29.88 7.92
CA SER A 13 -5.19 28.51 8.36
C SER A 13 -3.95 27.63 8.32
N ARG A 14 -4.01 26.50 9.03
CA ARG A 14 -2.93 25.51 9.07
C ARG A 14 -3.41 24.18 8.51
N THR A 15 -2.51 23.49 7.82
CA THR A 15 -2.74 22.11 7.37
C THR A 15 -1.98 21.19 8.30
N ASP A 16 -2.67 20.64 9.29
CA ASP A 16 -2.06 19.65 10.19
C ASP A 16 -1.92 18.29 9.49
N ILE A 17 -0.83 17.59 9.76
CA ILE A 17 -0.51 16.27 9.19
C ILE A 17 -0.33 15.29 10.35
N GLU A 18 -0.81 14.05 10.21
CA GLU A 18 -0.59 13.01 11.22
C GLU A 18 0.91 12.67 11.29
N ASN A 19 1.48 12.60 12.50
CA ASN A 19 2.90 12.25 12.69
C ASN A 19 3.27 10.92 12.02
N ALA A 20 2.31 9.98 11.93
CA ALA A 20 2.48 8.72 11.21
C ALA A 20 2.85 8.91 9.73
N PHE A 21 2.34 9.95 9.05
CA PHE A 21 2.78 10.27 7.70
C PHE A 21 4.28 10.56 7.67
N ILE A 22 4.73 11.39 8.61
CA ILE A 22 6.11 11.88 8.71
C ILE A 22 7.08 10.74 9.06
N THR A 23 6.68 9.84 9.95
CA THR A 23 7.58 8.78 10.42
C THR A 23 7.64 7.58 9.48
N GLU A 24 6.58 7.29 8.73
CA GLU A 24 6.43 6.00 8.02
C GLU A 24 6.43 6.12 6.50
N TYR A 25 5.99 7.27 5.96
CA TYR A 25 5.80 7.45 4.53
C TYR A 25 6.74 8.50 3.96
N LEU A 26 6.88 9.64 4.64
CA LEU A 26 7.74 10.75 4.20
C LEU A 26 9.20 10.33 3.95
N PRO A 27 9.89 9.54 4.81
CA PRO A 27 11.33 9.28 4.66
C PRO A 27 11.69 8.50 3.39
N SER A 28 10.75 7.71 2.89
CA SER A 28 10.91 6.83 1.72
C SER A 28 10.12 7.29 0.50
N ALA A 29 9.27 8.31 0.63
CA ALA A 29 8.50 8.87 -0.46
C ALA A 29 9.33 9.84 -1.30
N ASP A 30 9.07 9.82 -2.61
CA ASP A 30 9.63 10.80 -3.54
C ASP A 30 9.10 12.23 -3.23
N GLY A 31 9.92 13.24 -3.53
CA GLY A 31 9.59 14.64 -3.24
C GLY A 31 8.32 15.12 -3.92
N ASP A 32 8.04 14.66 -5.16
CA ASP A 32 6.80 15.00 -5.84
C ASP A 32 5.59 14.29 -5.22
N ALA A 33 5.77 13.05 -4.75
CA ALA A 33 4.71 12.33 -4.06
C ALA A 33 4.30 13.04 -2.76
N VAL A 34 5.28 13.51 -1.97
CA VAL A 34 5.04 14.31 -0.76
C VAL A 34 4.35 15.64 -1.12
N LYS A 35 4.84 16.33 -2.15
CA LYS A 35 4.28 17.61 -2.61
C LYS A 35 2.79 17.49 -2.98
N VAL A 36 2.45 16.49 -3.80
CA VAL A 36 1.06 16.23 -4.20
C VAL A 36 0.19 15.86 -3.00
N TYR A 37 0.69 15.00 -2.10
CA TYR A 37 -0.06 14.60 -0.91
C TYR A 37 -0.41 15.81 -0.03
N LEU A 38 0.58 16.66 0.29
CA LEU A 38 0.39 17.83 1.15
C LEU A 38 -0.50 18.88 0.50
N TYR A 39 -0.33 19.13 -0.81
CA TYR A 39 -1.14 20.11 -1.52
C TYR A 39 -2.61 19.68 -1.60
N GLY A 40 -2.89 18.41 -1.92
CA GLY A 40 -4.26 17.91 -1.90
C GLY A 40 -4.87 17.83 -0.49
N LEU A 41 -4.08 17.58 0.54
CA LEU A 41 -4.54 17.62 1.94
C LEU A 41 -4.92 19.04 2.37
N TYR A 42 -4.15 20.04 1.94
CA TYR A 42 -4.49 21.44 2.11
C TYR A 42 -5.83 21.78 1.44
N LEU A 43 -6.06 21.31 0.20
CA LEU A 43 -7.30 21.55 -0.52
C LEU A 43 -8.51 20.85 0.14
N SER A 44 -8.35 19.61 0.60
CA SER A 44 -9.45 18.86 1.21
C SER A 44 -9.96 19.47 2.53
N LYS A 45 -9.09 20.19 3.25
CA LYS A 45 -9.44 20.93 4.48
C LYS A 45 -10.02 22.32 4.22
N ASN A 46 -9.81 22.86 3.01
CA ASN A 46 -10.26 24.20 2.64
C ASN A 46 -11.44 24.11 1.66
N ILE A 47 -12.64 24.00 2.24
CA ILE A 47 -13.97 23.82 1.59
C ILE A 47 -14.29 24.84 0.49
N ALA A 48 -13.56 25.96 0.41
CA ALA A 48 -13.91 27.10 -0.44
C ALA A 48 -13.39 27.02 -1.90
N ALA A 49 -12.67 25.96 -2.30
CA ALA A 49 -12.09 25.89 -3.64
C ALA A 49 -12.40 24.55 -4.33
N ASP A 50 -13.36 24.55 -5.25
CA ASP A 50 -13.42 23.57 -6.34
C ASP A 50 -12.22 23.81 -7.27
N VAL A 51 -11.07 23.23 -6.90
CA VAL A 51 -9.86 23.33 -7.71
C VAL A 51 -9.93 22.29 -8.81
N SER A 52 -9.92 22.76 -10.07
CA SER A 52 -9.84 21.86 -11.22
C SER A 52 -8.50 21.11 -11.24
N LEU A 53 -8.48 19.92 -11.83
CA LEU A 53 -7.24 19.14 -11.97
C LEU A 53 -6.13 19.91 -12.73
N ALA A 54 -6.50 20.72 -13.72
CA ALA A 54 -5.57 21.58 -14.45
C ALA A 54 -4.94 22.66 -13.55
N GLU A 55 -5.72 23.24 -12.64
CA GLU A 55 -5.23 24.21 -11.69
C GLU A 55 -4.35 23.56 -10.61
N PHE A 56 -4.72 22.37 -10.15
CA PHE A 56 -3.87 21.55 -9.29
C PHE A 56 -2.50 21.33 -9.94
N SER A 57 -2.48 20.86 -11.19
CA SER A 57 -1.27 20.61 -11.98
C SER A 57 -0.37 21.82 -12.08
N LYS A 58 -0.94 22.98 -12.41
CA LYS A 58 -0.21 24.26 -12.47
C LYS A 58 0.41 24.63 -11.12
N ASN A 59 -0.33 24.45 -10.02
CA ASN A 59 0.12 24.87 -8.70
C ASN A 59 1.23 23.99 -8.12
N VAL A 60 1.21 22.67 -8.40
CA VAL A 60 2.28 21.76 -7.97
C VAL A 60 3.44 21.68 -8.96
N GLY A 61 3.24 22.16 -10.20
CA GLY A 61 4.23 22.15 -11.27
C GLY A 61 4.50 20.75 -11.84
N LEU A 62 3.46 19.91 -11.94
CA LEU A 62 3.55 18.52 -12.40
C LEU A 62 2.50 18.23 -13.47
N GLU A 63 2.83 17.34 -14.39
CA GLU A 63 1.90 16.85 -15.42
C GLU A 63 0.71 16.08 -14.81
N LEU A 64 -0.44 16.15 -15.48
CA LEU A 64 -1.70 15.52 -15.06
C LEU A 64 -1.56 14.01 -14.85
N GLU A 65 -0.83 13.34 -15.74
CA GLU A 65 -0.56 11.90 -15.67
C GLU A 65 0.27 11.56 -14.43
N LYS A 66 1.33 12.33 -14.15
CA LYS A 66 2.17 12.14 -12.97
C LYS A 66 1.38 12.32 -11.66
N ILE A 67 0.48 13.30 -11.60
CA ILE A 67 -0.39 13.52 -10.44
C ILE A 67 -1.35 12.35 -10.24
N THR A 68 -1.93 11.86 -11.34
CA THR A 68 -2.82 10.69 -11.33
C THR A 68 -2.09 9.45 -10.80
N ASP A 69 -0.87 9.20 -11.28
CA ASP A 69 -0.04 8.09 -10.82
C ASP A 69 0.34 8.21 -9.34
N ILE A 70 0.61 9.43 -8.87
CA ILE A 70 0.89 9.68 -7.45
C ILE A 70 -0.34 9.41 -6.57
N PHE A 71 -1.55 9.79 -7.00
CA PHE A 71 -2.76 9.46 -6.23
C PHE A 71 -3.08 7.96 -6.27
N LYS A 72 -2.83 7.27 -7.39
CA LYS A 72 -2.87 5.80 -7.46
C LYS A 72 -1.87 5.18 -6.48
N PHE A 73 -0.64 5.69 -6.43
CA PHE A 73 0.38 5.27 -5.48
C PHE A 73 -0.08 5.45 -4.02
N TRP A 74 -0.58 6.63 -3.64
CA TRP A 74 -1.04 6.86 -2.26
C TRP A 74 -2.29 6.06 -1.88
N GLN A 75 -3.13 5.71 -2.86
CA GLN A 75 -4.26 4.80 -2.66
C GLN A 75 -3.80 3.39 -2.33
N GLU A 76 -2.67 2.92 -2.86
CA GLU A 76 -2.09 1.61 -2.50
C GLU A 76 -1.65 1.53 -1.03
N PHE A 77 -1.49 2.68 -0.36
CA PHE A 77 -1.14 2.77 1.06
C PHE A 77 -2.34 3.13 1.96
N ASP A 78 -3.57 3.07 1.41
CA ASP A 78 -4.79 3.48 2.10
C ASP A 78 -4.72 4.91 2.68
N LEU A 79 -3.85 5.78 2.14
CA LEU A 79 -3.78 7.18 2.59
C LEU A 79 -4.86 8.03 1.93
N VAL A 80 -5.33 7.60 0.75
CA VAL A 80 -6.42 8.21 0.01
C VAL A 80 -7.28 7.15 -0.68
N THR A 81 -8.53 7.48 -1.00
CA THR A 81 -9.25 6.84 -2.11
C THR A 81 -9.24 7.77 -3.32
N PHE A 82 -9.11 7.20 -4.52
CA PHE A 82 -8.96 7.93 -5.77
C PHE A 82 -9.85 7.34 -6.87
N THR A 83 -10.63 8.19 -7.50
CA THR A 83 -11.41 7.89 -8.71
C THR A 83 -10.92 8.80 -9.82
N GLU A 84 -10.69 8.26 -11.03
CA GLU A 84 -10.16 9.02 -12.16
C GLU A 84 -11.25 9.76 -12.95
N SER A 85 -12.45 9.19 -13.01
CA SER A 85 -13.62 9.80 -13.67
C SER A 85 -14.92 9.49 -12.91
N PRO A 86 -15.51 10.45 -12.17
CA PRO A 86 -15.01 11.81 -11.96
C PRO A 86 -13.70 11.82 -11.16
N PHE A 87 -12.82 12.79 -11.44
CA PHE A 87 -11.56 12.93 -10.71
C PHE A 87 -11.85 13.34 -9.26
N ALA A 88 -11.68 12.41 -8.32
CA ALA A 88 -12.01 12.62 -6.93
C ALA A 88 -10.99 11.93 -6.03
N VAL A 89 -10.51 12.66 -5.01
CA VAL A 89 -9.56 12.16 -4.01
C VAL A 89 -10.15 12.36 -2.62
N THR A 90 -10.24 11.31 -1.81
CA THR A 90 -10.65 11.39 -0.39
C THR A 90 -9.49 10.98 0.50
N TYR A 91 -9.06 11.86 1.39
CA TYR A 91 -7.98 11.55 2.34
C TYR A 91 -8.51 10.71 3.50
N LEU A 92 -7.76 9.66 3.85
CA LEU A 92 -8.13 8.72 4.92
C LEU A 92 -7.27 8.97 6.17
N PRO A 93 -7.84 8.84 7.39
CA PRO A 93 -7.05 8.93 8.61
C PRO A 93 -6.02 7.79 8.68
N ILE A 94 -4.74 8.13 8.83
CA ILE A 94 -3.64 7.17 8.91
C ILE A 94 -3.78 6.35 10.20
N SER A 95 -4.16 7.00 11.30
CA SER A 95 -4.51 6.34 12.57
C SER A 95 -5.64 5.30 12.44
N ALA A 96 -6.60 5.47 11.52
CA ALA A 96 -7.62 4.47 11.24
C ALA A 96 -7.06 3.26 10.46
N ASN A 97 -5.99 3.46 9.66
CA ASN A 97 -5.25 2.36 9.04
C ASN A 97 -4.47 1.56 10.09
N TYR A 98 -3.88 2.23 11.09
CA TYR A 98 -3.33 1.56 12.27
C TYR A 98 -4.38 0.82 13.08
N ALA A 99 -5.60 1.35 13.22
CA ALA A 99 -6.68 0.66 13.91
C ALA A 99 -7.16 -0.58 13.14
N ARG A 100 -7.13 -0.54 11.80
CA ARG A 100 -7.38 -1.70 10.92
C ARG A 100 -6.23 -2.71 10.98
N ALA A 101 -4.97 -2.27 11.00
CA ALA A 101 -3.80 -3.11 11.24
C ALA A 101 -3.78 -3.69 12.69
N ARG A 102 -4.36 -3.01 13.67
CA ARG A 102 -4.56 -3.52 15.05
C ARG A 102 -5.76 -4.46 15.21
N LYS A 103 -6.56 -4.74 14.16
CA LYS A 103 -7.50 -5.88 14.21
C LYS A 103 -6.77 -7.22 14.27
N TYR A 104 -5.48 -7.24 13.94
CA TYR A 104 -4.63 -8.39 14.15
C TYR A 104 -4.19 -8.40 15.62
N LYS A 105 -4.75 -9.33 16.39
CA LYS A 105 -4.22 -9.67 17.72
C LYS A 105 -2.72 -9.90 17.57
N PRO A 106 -1.84 -9.11 18.20
CA PRO A 106 -0.40 -9.26 18.04
C PRO A 106 0.03 -10.71 18.30
N GLU A 107 -0.60 -11.37 19.27
CA GLU A 107 -0.33 -12.78 19.61
C GLU A 107 -0.59 -13.76 18.45
N LYS A 108 -1.55 -13.46 17.55
CA LYS A 108 -1.91 -14.37 16.44
C LYS A 108 -0.81 -14.45 15.39
N TYR A 109 -0.01 -13.40 15.22
CA TYR A 109 0.96 -13.29 14.12
C TYR A 109 2.42 -13.12 14.58
N THR A 110 2.71 -13.12 15.89
CA THR A 110 4.09 -12.96 16.39
C THR A 110 5.08 -13.93 15.75
N GLU A 111 4.68 -15.20 15.64
CA GLU A 111 5.52 -16.26 15.05
C GLU A 111 5.70 -16.04 13.55
N PHE A 112 4.61 -15.77 12.82
CA PHE A 112 4.66 -15.41 11.41
C PHE A 112 5.58 -14.20 11.16
N CYS A 113 5.47 -13.13 11.94
CA CYS A 113 6.32 -11.95 11.77
C CYS A 113 7.80 -12.29 11.93
N SER A 114 8.13 -13.10 12.93
CA SER A 114 9.50 -13.54 13.19
C SER A 114 10.03 -14.39 12.04
N MET A 115 9.24 -15.36 11.56
CA MET A 115 9.62 -16.21 10.44
C MET A 115 9.75 -15.42 9.14
N LEU A 116 8.82 -14.51 8.88
CA LEU A 116 8.86 -13.65 7.70
C LEU A 116 10.10 -12.76 7.70
N GLN A 117 10.43 -12.14 8.84
CA GLN A 117 11.65 -11.33 8.97
C GLN A 117 12.92 -12.14 8.73
N ASN A 118 12.95 -13.41 9.13
CA ASN A 118 14.08 -14.31 8.85
C ASN A 118 14.24 -14.64 7.35
N LEU A 119 13.18 -14.53 6.55
CA LEU A 119 13.27 -14.70 5.09
C LEU A 119 13.92 -13.49 4.39
N PHE A 120 13.98 -12.33 5.05
CA PHE A 120 14.59 -11.10 4.54
C PHE A 120 15.72 -10.63 5.48
N PRO A 121 16.87 -11.32 5.55
CA PRO A 121 17.95 -10.95 6.46
C PRO A 121 18.60 -9.61 6.10
N SER A 122 18.54 -9.23 4.82
CA SER A 122 19.15 -8.01 4.28
C SER A 122 18.35 -6.73 4.55
N ARG A 123 17.06 -6.82 4.92
CA ARG A 123 16.19 -5.65 5.13
C ARG A 123 15.14 -5.86 6.22
N ALA A 124 14.77 -4.78 6.91
CA ALA A 124 13.61 -4.79 7.79
C ALA A 124 12.31 -4.76 6.97
N ILE A 125 11.31 -5.53 7.40
CA ILE A 125 9.99 -5.54 6.78
C ILE A 125 9.17 -4.36 7.32
N GLY A 126 8.60 -3.57 6.40
CA GLY A 126 7.80 -2.40 6.76
C GLY A 126 6.40 -2.75 7.28
N ILE A 127 5.80 -1.85 8.05
CA ILE A 127 4.44 -2.02 8.61
C ILE A 127 3.40 -2.24 7.51
N ASN A 128 3.54 -1.55 6.37
CA ASN A 128 2.62 -1.69 5.24
C ASN A 128 2.71 -3.06 4.57
N GLU A 129 3.90 -3.64 4.51
CA GLU A 129 4.12 -4.98 3.95
C GLU A 129 3.49 -6.06 4.86
N TYR A 130 3.70 -5.95 6.18
CA TYR A 130 3.00 -6.80 7.14
C TYR A 130 1.47 -6.67 7.02
N THR A 131 0.97 -5.44 6.97
CA THR A 131 -0.47 -5.16 6.88
C THR A 131 -1.08 -5.77 5.61
N GLU A 132 -0.40 -5.63 4.47
CA GLU A 132 -0.83 -6.23 3.21
C GLU A 132 -0.86 -7.77 3.30
N TYR A 133 0.16 -8.39 3.87
CA TYR A 133 0.18 -9.86 4.03
C TYR A 133 -0.93 -10.36 4.95
N PHE A 134 -1.18 -9.67 6.08
CA PHE A 134 -2.30 -10.01 6.95
C PHE A 134 -3.64 -9.87 6.22
N ASN A 135 -3.82 -8.80 5.45
CA ASN A 135 -5.04 -8.57 4.69
C ASN A 135 -5.29 -9.68 3.66
N ILE A 136 -4.28 -10.11 2.88
CA ILE A 136 -4.51 -11.19 1.91
C ILE A 136 -4.78 -12.51 2.64
N MET A 137 -4.10 -12.77 3.77
CA MET A 137 -4.35 -13.98 4.55
C MET A 137 -5.79 -14.04 5.07
N GLU A 138 -6.34 -12.95 5.59
CA GLU A 138 -7.75 -12.95 6.02
C GLU A 138 -8.72 -13.00 4.84
N ILE A 139 -8.52 -12.18 3.80
CA ILE A 139 -9.44 -12.08 2.65
C ILE A 139 -9.58 -13.42 1.94
N TYR A 140 -8.45 -14.10 1.70
CA TYR A 140 -8.42 -15.36 0.98
C TYR A 140 -8.38 -16.57 1.91
N SER A 141 -8.38 -16.36 3.23
CA SER A 141 -8.21 -17.43 4.23
C SER A 141 -6.94 -18.26 4.02
N ILE A 142 -5.85 -17.63 3.57
CA ILE A 142 -4.53 -18.27 3.41
C ILE A 142 -3.91 -18.47 4.80
N SER A 143 -3.40 -19.67 5.09
CA SER A 143 -2.72 -19.94 6.35
C SER A 143 -1.36 -19.22 6.43
N GLN A 144 -0.88 -18.96 7.65
CA GLN A 144 0.41 -18.28 7.87
C GLN A 144 1.57 -19.02 7.21
N ASP A 145 1.62 -20.34 7.37
CA ASP A 145 2.65 -21.18 6.76
C ASP A 145 2.58 -21.18 5.22
N ALA A 146 1.38 -21.21 4.64
CA ALA A 146 1.19 -21.13 3.20
C ALA A 146 1.66 -19.77 2.64
N MET A 147 1.40 -18.69 3.38
CA MET A 147 1.89 -17.36 3.01
C MET A 147 3.43 -17.28 3.07
N LEU A 148 4.06 -17.86 4.09
CA LEU A 148 5.52 -17.96 4.17
C LEU A 148 6.10 -18.75 3.00
N MET A 149 5.46 -19.84 2.57
CA MET A 149 5.88 -20.60 1.38
C MET A 149 5.78 -19.76 0.10
N ILE A 150 4.70 -19.00 -0.07
CA ILE A 150 4.53 -18.11 -1.24
C ILE A 150 5.62 -17.04 -1.26
N VAL A 151 5.90 -16.41 -0.11
CA VAL A 151 6.98 -15.42 0.03
C VAL A 151 8.33 -16.04 -0.32
N LYS A 152 8.66 -17.19 0.27
CA LYS A 152 9.91 -17.91 0.02
C LYS A 152 10.08 -18.25 -1.46
N TYR A 153 9.05 -18.81 -2.11
CA TYR A 153 9.07 -19.08 -3.54
C TYR A 153 9.35 -17.82 -4.38
N CYS A 154 8.74 -16.69 -4.01
CA CYS A 154 8.98 -15.44 -4.72
C CYS A 154 10.43 -14.96 -4.56
N ILE A 155 11.00 -15.07 -3.36
CA ILE A 155 12.41 -14.77 -3.09
C ILE A 155 13.32 -15.70 -3.90
N ASP A 156 13.10 -17.01 -3.86
CA ASP A 156 13.92 -17.99 -4.59
C ASP A 156 13.92 -17.71 -6.11
N LYS A 157 12.81 -17.15 -6.63
CA LYS A 157 12.67 -16.83 -8.05
C LYS A 157 13.25 -15.47 -8.47
N LYS A 158 13.32 -14.48 -7.58
CA LYS A 158 13.68 -13.09 -7.92
C LYS A 158 14.76 -12.44 -7.06
N GLY A 159 15.22 -13.10 -6.01
CA GLY A 159 16.13 -12.57 -5.00
C GLY A 159 15.43 -11.83 -3.85
N GLU A 160 16.20 -11.47 -2.84
CA GLU A 160 15.72 -10.83 -1.60
C GLU A 160 15.24 -9.38 -1.78
N ASP A 161 15.75 -8.67 -2.80
CA ASP A 161 15.36 -7.30 -3.17
C ASP A 161 13.99 -7.21 -3.86
N ILE A 162 13.22 -8.30 -3.83
CA ILE A 162 11.91 -8.38 -4.44
C ILE A 162 10.91 -7.41 -3.79
N SER A 163 10.15 -6.71 -4.64
CA SER A 163 9.06 -5.87 -4.16
C SER A 163 7.93 -6.71 -3.55
N TYR A 164 7.47 -6.34 -2.36
CA TYR A 164 6.31 -6.96 -1.72
C TYR A 164 5.05 -6.95 -2.60
N ARG A 165 4.93 -5.99 -3.54
CA ARG A 165 3.84 -5.93 -4.52
C ARG A 165 3.79 -7.16 -5.43
N TYR A 166 4.96 -7.66 -5.83
CA TYR A 166 5.03 -8.88 -6.62
C TYR A 166 4.55 -10.08 -5.79
N ILE A 167 4.98 -10.17 -4.54
CA ILE A 167 4.55 -11.22 -3.61
C ILE A 167 3.03 -11.16 -3.41
N SER A 168 2.47 -9.97 -3.16
CA SER A 168 1.03 -9.75 -3.04
C SER A 168 0.28 -10.20 -4.29
N LYS A 169 0.81 -9.94 -5.50
CA LYS A 169 0.19 -10.41 -6.75
C LYS A 169 0.15 -11.94 -6.82
N VAL A 170 1.24 -12.62 -6.48
CA VAL A 170 1.30 -14.09 -6.47
C VAL A 170 0.36 -14.67 -5.40
N ALA A 171 0.37 -14.10 -4.19
CA ALA A 171 -0.50 -14.53 -3.10
C ALA A 171 -1.99 -14.34 -3.42
N LYS A 172 -2.37 -13.21 -4.04
CA LYS A 172 -3.74 -12.96 -4.51
C LYS A 172 -4.16 -13.93 -5.61
N ASP A 173 -3.28 -14.25 -6.56
CA ASP A 173 -3.55 -15.29 -7.58
C ASP A 173 -3.82 -16.65 -6.92
N PHE A 174 -2.94 -17.08 -6.03
CA PHE A 174 -3.05 -18.36 -5.34
C PHE A 174 -4.32 -18.43 -4.49
N GLY A 175 -4.59 -17.38 -3.70
CA GLY A 175 -5.81 -17.24 -2.91
C GLY A 175 -7.07 -17.27 -3.77
N SER A 176 -7.10 -16.57 -4.91
CA SER A 176 -8.25 -16.56 -5.82
C SER A 176 -8.57 -17.93 -6.42
N ARG A 177 -7.57 -18.82 -6.46
CA ARG A 177 -7.68 -20.20 -6.93
C ARG A 177 -7.93 -21.21 -5.80
N GLY A 178 -8.10 -20.75 -4.57
CA GLY A 178 -8.31 -21.59 -3.39
C GLY A 178 -7.05 -22.31 -2.90
N LEU A 179 -5.86 -21.86 -3.30
CA LEU A 179 -4.57 -22.39 -2.85
C LEU A 179 -4.19 -21.70 -1.53
N THR A 180 -4.83 -22.13 -0.44
CA THR A 180 -4.77 -21.44 0.86
C THR A 180 -4.06 -22.21 1.97
N THR A 181 -3.68 -23.47 1.72
CA THR A 181 -2.99 -24.35 2.66
C THR A 181 -1.60 -24.70 2.16
N CYS A 182 -0.70 -25.10 3.08
CA CYS A 182 0.66 -25.56 2.74
C CYS A 182 0.64 -26.65 1.67
N GLU A 183 -0.20 -27.66 1.85
CA GLU A 183 -0.31 -28.80 0.94
C GLU A 183 -0.65 -28.37 -0.49
N ASN A 184 -1.63 -27.47 -0.64
CA ASN A 184 -2.08 -27.04 -1.97
C ASN A 184 -1.08 -26.08 -2.62
N VAL A 185 -0.47 -25.21 -1.83
CA VAL A 185 0.59 -24.30 -2.30
C VAL A 185 1.81 -25.12 -2.74
N GLU A 186 2.29 -26.04 -1.91
CA GLU A 186 3.42 -26.91 -2.23
C GLU A 186 3.16 -27.77 -3.48
N ALA A 187 1.98 -28.38 -3.58
CA ALA A 187 1.57 -29.14 -4.76
C ALA A 187 1.56 -28.28 -6.03
N GLU A 188 1.15 -27.02 -5.94
CA GLU A 188 1.17 -26.09 -7.08
C GLU A 188 2.59 -25.65 -7.43
N LEU A 189 3.43 -25.32 -6.43
CA LEU A 189 4.82 -24.94 -6.62
C LEU A 189 5.64 -26.06 -7.28
N ASN A 190 5.40 -27.32 -6.89
CA ASN A 190 6.05 -28.48 -7.48
C ASN A 190 5.76 -28.60 -8.98
N LYS A 191 4.57 -28.22 -9.47
CA LYS A 191 4.27 -28.22 -10.91
C LYS A 191 5.11 -27.21 -11.68
N TYR A 192 5.46 -26.09 -11.07
CA TYR A 192 6.36 -25.11 -11.69
C TYR A 192 7.78 -25.65 -11.76
N VAL A 193 8.27 -26.27 -10.67
CA VAL A 193 9.60 -26.88 -10.63
C VAL A 193 9.77 -27.95 -11.72
N THR A 194 8.80 -28.87 -11.85
CA THR A 194 8.84 -29.93 -12.88
C THR A 194 8.83 -29.39 -14.30
N LYS A 195 8.05 -28.33 -14.59
CA LYS A 195 8.02 -27.71 -15.91
C LYS A 195 9.33 -27.02 -16.31
N THR A 196 10.04 -26.41 -15.35
CA THR A 196 11.36 -25.81 -15.63
C THR A 196 12.42 -26.87 -15.93
N ALA A 197 12.40 -28.01 -15.24
CA ALA A 197 13.35 -29.10 -15.45
C ALA A 197 13.21 -29.81 -16.81
N ASP A 198 12.00 -29.80 -17.40
CA ASP A 198 11.75 -30.39 -18.72
C ASP A 198 12.13 -29.45 -19.89
N ILE A 199 12.39 -28.17 -19.63
CA ILE A 199 12.80 -27.19 -20.66
C ILE A 199 14.34 -27.09 -20.77
N GLU A 200 15.07 -27.60 -19.77
CA GLU A 200 16.54 -27.61 -19.73
C GLU A 200 17.17 -28.94 -20.19
N LYS A 201 16.36 -29.89 -20.71
CA LYS A 201 16.82 -31.14 -21.35
C LYS A 201 16.64 -31.08 -22.86
#